data_AF-A0A9J8B4P1-F1
#
_entry.id   AF-A0A9J8B4P1-F1
#
_cell.length_a   1.000
_cell.length_b   1.000
_cell.length_c   1.000
_cell.angle_alpha   90.00
_cell.angle_beta   90.00
_cell.angle_gamma   90.00
#
_symmetry.space_group_name_H-M   'P 1'
#
loop_
_entity.id
_entity.type
_entity.pdbx_description
1 polymer ?
#
loop_
_entity_poly.entity_id
_entity_poly.type
_entity_poly.pdbx_seq_one_letter_code
_entity_poly.pdbx_strand_id
1 'polypeptide(L)'
;MRLILMLDQLRKGLQLYELPKIMKTHQDLCQPLFVTGEDNKVDAVFILENSRPVFSEIGSAKHRMETNIMNFFQDYLQEIEDSEQDGPSNNNIAPGSLTVGRIMQWLIGQGHKPLLPSEKKDFVINVKFHHDCDTAHCLFSYCQRL
;
A
#
# COMPACT_ATOMS: atom_id res chain seq x y z
N MET A 1 1.45 -11.64 28.92
CA MET A 1 2.61 -11.13 29.68
C MET A 1 3.91 -10.99 28.87
N ARG A 2 4.23 -11.90 27.92
CA ARG A 2 5.44 -11.80 27.07
C ARG A 2 5.55 -10.52 26.23
N LEU A 3 4.43 -10.01 25.71
CA LEU A 3 4.43 -8.81 24.88
C LEU A 3 5.01 -7.59 25.61
N ILE A 4 4.63 -7.39 26.88
CA ILE A 4 5.12 -6.26 27.69
C ILE A 4 6.64 -6.34 27.87
N LEU A 5 7.19 -7.53 28.09
CA LEU A 5 8.64 -7.73 28.23
C LEU A 5 9.38 -7.46 26.91
N MET A 6 8.81 -7.87 25.77
CA MET A 6 9.40 -7.58 24.45
C MET A 6 9.36 -6.08 24.13
N LEU A 7 8.24 -5.41 24.43
CA LEU A 7 8.11 -3.96 24.24
C LEU A 7 9.06 -3.19 25.16
N ASP A 8 9.28 -3.66 26.39
CA ASP A 8 10.26 -3.07 27.31
C ASP A 8 11.69 -3.23 26.79
N GLN A 9 12.06 -4.40 26.25
CA GLN A 9 13.37 -4.59 25.63
C GLN A 9 13.55 -3.75 24.36
N LEU A 10 12.54 -3.66 23.51
CA LEU A 10 12.55 -2.77 22.34
C LEU A 10 12.77 -1.32 22.78
N ARG A 11 12.02 -0.86 23.80
CA ARG A 11 12.16 0.49 24.37
C ARG A 11 13.59 0.74 24.88
N LYS A 12 14.17 -0.20 25.62
CA LYS A 12 15.55 -0.12 26.11
C LYS A 12 16.56 -0.03 24.97
N GLY A 13 16.36 -0.79 23.89
CA GLY A 13 17.18 -0.71 22.68
C GLY A 13 17.10 0.68 22.03
N LEU A 14 15.89 1.24 21.89
CA LEU A 14 15.68 2.58 21.34
C LEU A 14 16.24 3.69 22.25
N GLN A 15 16.24 3.49 23.57
CA GLN A 15 16.84 4.42 24.54
C GLN A 15 18.35 4.62 24.34
N LEU A 16 19.07 3.60 23.85
CA LEU A 16 20.50 3.72 23.56
C LEU A 16 20.82 4.80 22.53
N TYR A 17 19.86 5.13 21.66
CA TYR A 17 19.98 6.15 20.62
C TYR A 17 19.29 7.48 21.01
N GLU A 18 18.92 7.65 22.28
CA GLU A 18 18.12 8.77 22.78
C GLU A 18 16.77 8.98 22.06
N LEU A 19 16.30 8.01 21.27
CA LEU A 19 15.09 8.16 20.45
C LEU A 19 13.85 8.56 21.27
N PRO A 20 13.59 8.02 22.47
CA PRO A 20 12.43 8.44 23.27
C PRO A 20 12.46 9.91 23.70
N LYS A 21 13.66 10.48 23.88
CA LYS A 21 13.84 11.89 24.20
C LYS A 21 13.54 12.74 22.97
N ILE A 22 14.07 12.36 21.80
CA ILE A 22 13.79 13.02 20.51
C ILE A 22 12.29 12.98 20.20
N MET A 23 11.64 11.82 20.33
CA MET A 23 10.20 11.68 20.10
C MET A 23 9.36 12.55 21.04
N LYS A 24 9.81 12.75 22.29
CA LYS A 24 9.12 13.63 23.25
C LYS A 24 9.33 15.11 22.95
N THR A 25 10.50 15.48 22.43
CA THR A 25 10.85 16.87 22.10
C THR A 25 10.28 17.30 20.74
N HIS A 26 10.21 16.40 19.78
CA HIS A 26 9.79 16.65 18.39
C HIS A 26 8.63 15.72 18.01
N GLN A 27 7.58 15.72 18.82
CA GLN A 27 6.45 14.80 18.66
C GLN A 27 5.74 14.99 17.32
N ASP A 28 5.60 16.24 16.88
CA ASP A 28 5.02 16.66 15.61
C ASP A 28 5.78 16.09 14.40
N LEU A 29 7.11 16.03 14.48
CA LEU A 29 7.95 15.47 13.41
C LEU A 29 8.01 13.95 13.46
N CYS A 30 7.98 13.36 14.66
CA CYS A 30 8.13 11.93 14.86
C CYS A 30 6.83 11.16 14.66
N GLN A 31 5.68 11.73 15.02
CA GLN A 31 4.38 11.06 14.89
C GLN A 31 4.11 10.55 13.46
N PRO A 32 4.33 11.35 12.39
CA PRO A 32 4.13 10.89 11.01
C PRO A 32 5.02 9.71 10.58
N LEU A 33 6.15 9.47 11.26
CA LEU A 33 7.05 8.35 10.97
C LEU A 33 6.50 7.00 11.47
N PHE A 34 5.64 7.03 12.48
CA PHE A 34 5.07 5.83 13.10
C PHE A 34 3.57 5.68 12.86
N VAL A 35 2.89 6.78 12.55
CA VAL A 35 1.45 6.84 12.32
C VAL A 35 1.21 7.59 11.02
N THR A 36 0.53 6.95 10.08
CA THR A 36 0.09 7.58 8.83
C THR A 36 -0.84 8.76 9.12
N GLY A 37 -0.45 9.97 8.73
CA GLY A 37 -1.31 11.15 8.74
C GLY A 37 -2.36 11.14 7.61
N GLU A 38 -3.34 12.05 7.68
CA GLU A 38 -4.47 12.13 6.73
C GLU A 38 -4.02 12.33 5.27
N ASP A 39 -2.99 13.15 5.03
CA ASP A 39 -2.42 13.41 3.69
C ASP A 39 -1.70 12.20 3.04
N ASN A 40 -1.48 11.12 3.79
CA ASN A 40 -0.83 9.91 3.29
C ASN A 40 -1.83 8.80 2.93
N LYS A 41 -3.14 9.09 2.88
CA LYS A 41 -4.14 8.15 2.38
C LYS A 41 -3.82 7.75 0.94
N VAL A 42 -3.92 6.45 0.67
CA VAL A 42 -3.74 5.89 -0.66
C VAL A 42 -5.05 6.02 -1.43
N ASP A 43 -4.97 6.59 -2.63
CA ASP A 43 -6.06 6.78 -3.57
C ASP A 43 -5.85 5.91 -4.81
N ALA A 44 -6.91 5.74 -5.62
CA ALA A 44 -6.88 4.90 -6.81
C ALA A 44 -5.83 5.41 -7.81
N VAL A 45 -5.76 6.74 -7.96
CA VAL A 45 -4.84 7.43 -8.85
C VAL A 45 -3.38 7.05 -8.54
N PHE A 46 -2.99 7.07 -7.27
CA PHE A 46 -1.64 6.74 -6.84
C PHE A 46 -1.25 5.31 -7.22
N ILE A 47 -2.13 4.32 -7.01
CA ILE A 47 -1.84 2.92 -7.37
C ILE A 47 -1.65 2.81 -8.89
N LEU A 48 -2.51 3.46 -9.69
CA LEU A 48 -2.49 3.39 -11.14
C LEU A 48 -1.28 4.12 -11.73
N GLU A 49 -0.96 5.32 -11.26
CA GLU A 49 0.21 6.11 -11.72
C GLU A 49 1.54 5.41 -11.45
N ASN A 50 1.61 4.63 -10.37
CA ASN A 50 2.80 3.86 -10.01
C ASN A 50 2.79 2.45 -10.59
N SER A 51 1.70 2.04 -11.25
CA SER A 51 1.63 0.75 -11.94
C SER A 51 2.41 0.78 -13.25
N ARG A 52 3.18 -0.28 -13.50
CA ARG A 52 3.93 -0.53 -14.73
C ARG A 52 3.51 -1.89 -15.29
N PRO A 53 2.35 -1.96 -15.96
CA PRO A 53 1.90 -3.16 -16.64
C PRO A 53 2.81 -3.49 -17.83
N VAL A 54 3.19 -4.76 -17.93
CA VAL A 54 3.96 -5.31 -19.06
C VAL A 54 2.97 -5.94 -20.02
N PHE A 55 2.58 -5.18 -21.05
CA PHE A 55 1.63 -5.64 -22.06
C PHE A 55 2.29 -6.53 -23.12
N SER A 56 1.49 -7.44 -23.66
CA SER A 56 1.74 -8.16 -24.90
C SER A 56 1.71 -7.21 -26.11
N GLU A 57 2.12 -7.72 -27.26
CA GLU A 57 2.19 -6.98 -28.52
C GLU A 57 0.86 -6.27 -28.88
N ILE A 58 0.97 -4.99 -29.24
CA ILE A 58 -0.17 -4.14 -29.61
C ILE A 58 -0.91 -4.76 -30.81
N GLY A 59 -2.24 -4.85 -30.69
CA GLY A 59 -3.11 -5.45 -31.71
C GLY A 59 -3.34 -6.96 -31.52
N SER A 60 -2.60 -7.63 -30.64
CA SER A 60 -2.89 -9.01 -30.27
C SER A 60 -4.16 -9.13 -29.42
N ALA A 61 -4.80 -10.32 -29.46
CA ALA A 61 -5.93 -10.62 -28.58
C ALA A 61 -5.55 -10.55 -27.09
N LYS A 62 -4.30 -10.94 -26.76
CA LYS A 62 -3.74 -10.85 -25.41
C LYS A 62 -3.70 -9.39 -24.95
N HIS A 63 -3.12 -8.50 -25.76
CA HIS A 63 -3.06 -7.06 -25.45
C HIS A 63 -4.44 -6.45 -25.19
N ARG A 64 -5.44 -6.78 -26.02
CA ARG A 64 -6.82 -6.32 -25.80
C ARG A 64 -7.36 -6.78 -24.44
N MET A 65 -7.11 -8.02 -24.06
CA MET A 65 -7.56 -8.56 -22.78
C MET A 65 -6.84 -7.93 -21.59
N GLU A 66 -5.53 -7.73 -21.68
CA GLU A 66 -4.72 -7.06 -20.65
C GLU A 66 -5.16 -5.61 -20.42
N THR A 67 -5.42 -4.86 -21.50
CA THR A 67 -5.95 -3.49 -21.41
C THR A 67 -7.30 -3.46 -20.73
N ASN A 68 -8.19 -4.40 -21.07
CA ASN A 68 -9.48 -4.52 -20.38
C ASN A 68 -9.31 -4.82 -18.89
N ILE A 69 -8.37 -5.71 -18.52
CA ILE A 69 -8.07 -6.01 -17.11
C ILE A 69 -7.64 -4.74 -16.36
N MET A 70 -6.75 -3.93 -16.94
CA MET A 70 -6.31 -2.69 -16.30
C MET A 70 -7.44 -1.66 -16.18
N ASN A 71 -8.31 -1.55 -17.19
CA ASN A 71 -9.47 -0.67 -17.12
C ASN A 71 -10.44 -1.10 -16.01
N PHE A 72 -10.76 -2.40 -15.94
CA PHE A 72 -11.58 -2.93 -14.85
C PHE A 72 -10.95 -2.71 -13.49
N PHE A 73 -9.62 -2.87 -13.39
CA PHE A 73 -8.91 -2.62 -12.14
C PHE A 73 -9.00 -1.15 -11.72
N GLN A 74 -8.88 -0.23 -12.67
CA GLN A 74 -9.09 1.20 -12.43
C GLN A 74 -10.51 1.49 -11.95
N ASP A 75 -11.53 1.01 -12.67
CA ASP A 75 -12.94 1.21 -12.31
C ASP A 75 -13.23 0.67 -10.91
N TYR A 76 -12.69 -0.52 -10.59
CA TYR A 76 -12.83 -1.16 -9.30
C TYR A 76 -12.19 -0.38 -8.15
N LEU A 77 -10.99 0.17 -8.36
CA LEU A 77 -10.33 1.00 -7.35
C LEU A 77 -11.13 2.29 -7.10
N GLN A 78 -11.66 2.91 -8.15
CA GLN A 78 -12.46 4.13 -8.04
C GLN A 78 -13.78 3.87 -7.30
N GLU A 79 -14.47 2.77 -7.62
CA GLU A 79 -15.71 2.39 -6.93
C GLU A 79 -15.50 2.24 -5.40
N ILE A 80 -14.38 1.64 -5.00
CA ILE A 80 -14.02 1.51 -3.58
C ILE A 80 -13.73 2.87 -2.96
N GLU A 81 -12.96 3.72 -3.66
CA GLU A 81 -12.61 5.05 -3.16
C GLU A 81 -13.85 5.94 -2.96
N ASP A 82 -14.79 5.91 -3.91
CA ASP A 82 -16.03 6.67 -3.84
C ASP A 82 -16.93 6.14 -2.70
N SER A 83 -16.99 4.82 -2.53
CA SER A 83 -17.70 4.17 -1.43
C SER A 83 -17.14 4.51 -0.04
N GLU A 84 -15.86 4.88 0.05
CA GLU A 84 -15.25 5.36 1.29
C GLU A 84 -15.63 6.82 1.64
N GLN A 85 -16.01 7.63 0.64
CA GLN A 85 -16.34 9.05 0.82
C GLN A 85 -17.83 9.29 1.14
N ASP A 86 -18.72 8.42 0.66
CA ASP A 86 -20.17 8.52 0.89
C ASP A 86 -20.64 7.97 2.25
N GLY A 87 -19.71 7.48 3.08
CA GLY A 87 -20.02 7.06 4.45
C GLY A 87 -20.30 8.27 5.36
N PRO A 88 -21.29 8.22 6.28
CA PRO A 88 -21.44 9.26 7.28
C PRO A 88 -20.12 9.42 8.04
N SER A 89 -19.70 10.66 8.31
CA SER A 89 -18.44 11.09 8.97
C SER A 89 -18.26 10.59 10.41
N ASN A 90 -18.70 9.37 10.71
CA ASN A 90 -18.46 8.64 11.92
C ASN A 90 -17.30 7.68 11.65
N ASN A 91 -16.31 7.73 12.51
CA ASN A 91 -15.10 6.90 12.58
C ASN A 91 -15.36 5.39 12.78
N ASN A 92 -16.45 4.86 12.23
CA ASN A 92 -16.87 3.46 12.28
C ASN A 92 -16.90 2.89 10.87
N ILE A 93 -15.76 2.97 10.16
CA ILE A 93 -15.50 2.03 9.08
C ILE A 93 -15.63 0.64 9.71
N ALA A 94 -16.62 -0.13 9.28
CA ALA A 94 -16.85 -1.47 9.81
C ALA A 94 -15.53 -2.27 9.74
N PRO A 95 -15.10 -2.94 10.82
CA PRO A 95 -13.85 -3.68 10.82
C PRO A 95 -13.92 -4.77 9.74
N GLY A 96 -13.27 -4.53 8.61
CA GLY A 96 -13.31 -5.40 7.44
C GLY A 96 -13.80 -4.76 6.14
N SER A 97 -14.17 -3.48 6.10
CA SER A 97 -14.43 -2.83 4.81
C SER A 97 -13.14 -2.83 3.97
N LEU A 98 -13.29 -3.14 2.69
CA LEU A 98 -12.20 -3.04 1.74
C LEU A 98 -11.92 -1.57 1.49
N THR A 99 -10.63 -1.20 1.49
CA THR A 99 -10.19 0.15 1.17
C THR A 99 -9.09 0.11 0.13
N VAL A 100 -8.87 1.23 -0.58
CA VAL A 100 -7.77 1.32 -1.54
C VAL A 100 -6.41 1.05 -0.87
N GLY A 101 -6.21 1.55 0.35
CA GLY A 101 -5.02 1.24 1.16
C GLY A 101 -4.87 -0.27 1.47
N ARG A 102 -5.96 -1.00 1.70
CA ARG A 102 -5.91 -2.47 1.88
C ARG A 102 -5.56 -3.19 0.59
N ILE A 103 -6.00 -2.70 -0.56
CA ILE A 103 -5.59 -3.25 -1.86
C ILE A 103 -4.10 -3.01 -2.08
N MET A 104 -3.59 -1.80 -1.81
CA MET A 104 -2.15 -1.53 -1.86
C MET A 104 -1.39 -2.46 -0.90
N GLN A 105 -1.88 -2.64 0.34
CA GLN A 105 -1.28 -3.58 1.29
C GLN A 105 -1.23 -5.00 0.75
N TRP A 106 -2.26 -5.45 0.04
CA TRP A 106 -2.28 -6.77 -0.56
C TRP A 106 -1.31 -6.89 -1.75
N LEU A 107 -1.20 -5.86 -2.59
CA LEU A 107 -0.30 -5.84 -3.74
C LEU A 107 1.19 -5.81 -3.36
N ILE A 108 1.54 -5.02 -2.34
CA ILE A 108 2.95 -4.68 -2.04
C ILE A 108 3.32 -4.81 -0.56
N GLY A 109 2.45 -5.37 0.28
CA GLY A 109 2.69 -5.52 1.72
C GLY A 109 2.53 -4.24 2.56
N GLN A 110 2.40 -3.07 1.94
CA GLN A 110 2.24 -1.77 2.61
C GLN A 110 0.96 -1.07 2.17
N GLY A 111 0.15 -0.63 3.12
CA GLY A 111 -1.10 0.09 2.85
C GLY A 111 -0.97 1.61 2.81
N HIS A 112 0.27 2.13 2.78
CA HIS A 112 0.57 3.55 2.83
C HIS A 112 1.57 3.95 1.75
N LYS A 113 1.49 5.22 1.31
CA LYS A 113 2.45 5.81 0.38
C LYS A 113 3.85 5.83 1.01
N PRO A 114 4.94 5.57 0.25
CA PRO A 114 6.30 5.71 0.76
C PRO A 114 6.52 7.11 1.37
N LEU A 115 7.26 7.20 2.47
CA LEU A 115 7.42 8.48 3.17
C LEU A 115 8.50 9.36 2.52
N LEU A 116 9.62 8.76 2.10
CA LEU A 116 10.77 9.51 1.60
C LEU A 116 10.57 9.92 0.13
N PRO A 117 10.92 11.16 -0.27
CA PRO A 117 10.83 11.58 -1.66
C PRO A 117 11.63 10.71 -2.64
N SER A 118 12.79 10.20 -2.19
CA SER A 118 13.61 9.27 -2.97
C SER A 118 12.89 7.96 -3.22
N GLU A 119 12.22 7.41 -2.20
CA GLU A 119 11.44 6.18 -2.33
C GLU A 119 10.22 6.39 -3.21
N LYS A 120 9.51 7.52 -3.05
CA LYS A 120 8.38 7.88 -3.91
C LYS A 120 8.75 7.95 -5.39
N LYS A 121 9.95 8.48 -5.71
CA LYS A 121 10.42 8.61 -7.09
C LYS A 121 10.70 7.25 -7.75
N ASP A 122 11.22 6.31 -6.98
CA ASP A 122 11.59 4.98 -7.48
C ASP A 122 10.50 3.93 -7.24
N PHE A 123 9.39 4.33 -6.63
CA PHE A 123 8.28 3.45 -6.29
C PHE A 123 7.54 2.99 -7.56
N VAL A 124 7.48 1.68 -7.76
CA VAL A 124 6.86 1.06 -8.94
C VAL A 124 6.14 -0.22 -8.55
N ILE A 125 4.90 -0.37 -9.01
CA ILE A 125 4.11 -1.60 -8.93
C ILE A 125 4.19 -2.31 -10.28
N ASN A 126 4.94 -3.42 -10.35
CA ASN A 126 5.07 -4.18 -11.59
C ASN A 126 3.87 -5.12 -11.78
N VAL A 127 3.15 -4.97 -12.90
CA VAL A 127 2.00 -5.83 -13.23
C VAL A 127 2.36 -6.71 -14.42
N LYS A 128 2.28 -8.02 -14.26
CA LYS A 128 2.56 -9.00 -15.31
C LYS A 128 1.34 -9.87 -15.54
N PHE A 129 0.98 -10.05 -16.81
CA PHE A 129 -0.16 -10.87 -17.18
C PHE A 129 0.30 -12.28 -17.51
N HIS A 130 -0.14 -13.23 -16.71
CA HIS A 130 0.12 -14.65 -16.93
C HIS A 130 -1.07 -15.26 -17.68
N HIS A 131 -0.86 -15.55 -18.97
CA HIS A 131 -1.89 -16.11 -19.86
C HIS A 131 -1.93 -17.64 -19.87
N ASP A 132 -0.87 -18.29 -19.40
CA ASP A 132 -0.72 -19.74 -19.41
C ASP A 132 -1.33 -20.31 -18.11
N CYS A 133 -2.66 -20.36 -18.08
CA CYS A 133 -3.42 -20.78 -16.90
C CYS A 133 -3.88 -22.24 -17.06
N ASP A 134 -2.96 -23.18 -16.82
CA ASP A 134 -3.33 -24.58 -16.55
C ASP A 134 -2.83 -25.09 -15.19
N THR A 135 -2.03 -24.33 -14.43
CA THR A 135 -1.49 -24.81 -13.14
C THR A 135 -1.17 -23.77 -12.06
N ALA A 136 -1.36 -22.46 -12.29
CA ALA A 136 -1.00 -21.44 -11.29
C ALA A 136 -2.11 -20.40 -11.06
N HIS A 137 -2.47 -20.18 -9.79
CA HIS A 137 -3.31 -19.06 -9.35
C HIS A 137 -2.58 -17.71 -9.52
N CYS A 138 -3.31 -16.58 -9.45
CA CYS A 138 -2.69 -15.25 -9.39
C CYS A 138 -1.66 -15.19 -8.24
N LEU A 139 -0.38 -15.17 -8.58
CA LEU A 139 0.72 -15.11 -7.63
C LEU A 139 1.26 -13.68 -7.57
N PHE A 140 1.07 -13.02 -6.44
CA PHE A 140 1.79 -11.79 -6.11
C PHE A 140 3.04 -12.16 -5.32
N SER A 141 4.21 -11.75 -5.80
CA SER A 141 5.49 -12.00 -5.12
C SER A 141 6.06 -10.67 -4.62
N TYR A 142 6.16 -10.52 -3.31
CA TYR A 142 6.81 -9.38 -2.67
C TYR A 142 8.22 -9.79 -2.25
N CYS A 143 9.23 -9.06 -2.73
CA CYS A 143 10.62 -9.24 -2.33
C CYS A 143 11.09 -7.97 -1.63
N GLN A 144 11.03 -7.94 -0.30
CA GLN A 144 11.59 -6.86 0.51
C GLN A 144 13.12 -6.99 0.45
N ARG A 145 13.82 -6.10 -0.27
CA ARG A 145 15.25 -5.90 -0.02
C ARG A 145 15.36 -5.21 1.35
N LEU A 146 15.79 -5.98 2.34
CA LEU A 146 16.31 -5.46 3.61
C LEU A 146 17.70 -4.86 3.40
#